data_AF-A0A7R9M301-F1
#
_entry.id   AF-A0A7R9M301-F1
#
_cell.length_a   1.000
_cell.length_b   1.000
_cell.length_c   1.000
_cell.angle_alpha   90.00
_cell.angle_beta   90.00
_cell.angle_gamma   90.00
#
_symmetry.space_group_name_H-M   'P 1'
#
loop_
_entity.id
_entity.type
_entity.pdbx_description
1 polymer ?
#
loop_
_entity_poly.entity_id
_entity_poly.type
_entity_poly.pdbx_seq_one_letter_code
_entity_poly.pdbx_strand_id
1 'polypeptide(L)'
;MGIMPEIGRAWVAIDCYIYLWNYDNGSDVAYYDGLSETILSVGLVKPREGVFKPHIKYLLILTTAVEILLLGITFSTCEDGSEGELLLVPDPIFRVTTDNIVMNVIMGSVDGRIFLGGKDGCLYEVIYQAEDG
;
A
#
# COMPACT_ATOMS: atom_id res chain seq x y z
N MET A 1 -8.96 9.57 2.98
CA MET A 1 -9.32 9.51 1.55
C MET A 1 -8.28 10.27 0.75
N GLY A 2 -8.12 9.94 -0.52
CA GLY A 2 -7.19 10.62 -1.41
C GLY A 2 -7.24 10.07 -2.82
N ILE A 3 -6.29 10.54 -3.63
CA ILE A 3 -6.09 10.07 -5.01
C ILE A 3 -4.67 9.53 -5.16
N MET A 4 -4.54 8.55 -6.05
CA MET A 4 -3.30 7.91 -6.46
C MET A 4 -3.23 7.96 -7.99
N PRO A 5 -2.81 9.11 -8.55
CA PRO A 5 -2.75 9.31 -10.00
C PRO A 5 -1.88 8.29 -10.73
N GLU A 6 -0.86 7.75 -10.06
CA GLU A 6 0.09 6.78 -10.60
C GLU A 6 -0.58 5.47 -11.04
N ILE A 7 -1.75 5.16 -10.48
CA ILE A 7 -2.54 3.95 -10.78
C ILE A 7 -3.97 4.28 -11.24
N GLY A 8 -4.30 5.58 -11.41
CA GLY A 8 -5.64 6.01 -11.81
C GLY A 8 -6.73 5.74 -10.77
N ARG A 9 -6.39 5.73 -9.47
CA ARG A 9 -7.34 5.33 -8.40
C ARG A 9 -7.59 6.41 -7.37
N ALA A 10 -8.83 6.50 -6.91
CA ALA A 10 -9.16 7.17 -5.67
C ALA A 10 -9.31 6.12 -4.56
N TRP A 11 -9.11 6.55 -3.33
CA TRP A 11 -9.23 5.67 -2.17
C TRP A 11 -9.94 6.35 -1.00
N VAL A 12 -10.61 5.54 -0.18
CA VAL A 12 -11.18 5.93 1.10
C VAL A 12 -10.90 4.84 2.12
N ALA A 13 -10.47 5.25 3.30
CA ALA A 13 -10.37 4.39 4.46
C ALA A 13 -11.49 4.77 5.43
N ILE A 14 -12.19 3.76 5.95
CA ILE A 14 -13.26 3.89 6.94
C ILE A 14 -12.99 2.84 8.01
N ASP A 15 -12.67 3.27 9.22
CA ASP A 15 -12.21 2.41 10.30
C ASP A 15 -11.05 1.49 9.85
N CYS A 16 -11.26 0.18 9.81
CA CYS A 16 -10.26 -0.81 9.37
C CYS A 16 -10.41 -1.23 7.89
N TYR A 17 -11.37 -0.65 7.16
CA TYR A 17 -11.63 -0.96 5.77
C TYR A 17 -10.98 0.08 4.85
N ILE A 18 -10.45 -0.38 3.72
CA ILE A 18 -10.04 0.50 2.62
C ILE A 18 -10.70 0.08 1.33
N TYR A 19 -11.15 1.08 0.56
CA TYR A 19 -11.72 0.93 -0.76
C TYR A 19 -10.89 1.74 -1.75
N LEU A 20 -10.66 1.17 -2.92
CA LEU A 20 -10.04 1.82 -4.07
C LEU A 20 -10.96 1.67 -5.27
N TRP A 21 -11.09 2.71 -6.09
CA TRP A 21 -11.89 2.67 -7.31
C TRP A 21 -11.25 3.51 -8.41
N ASN A 22 -11.61 3.22 -9.65
CA ASN A 22 -11.22 4.06 -10.77
C ASN A 22 -11.90 5.44 -10.62
N TYR A 23 -11.12 6.53 -10.51
CA TYR A 23 -11.71 7.85 -10.30
C TYR A 23 -12.32 8.47 -11.56
N ASP A 24 -11.99 7.97 -12.76
CA ASP A 24 -12.50 8.52 -14.02
C ASP A 24 -13.95 8.09 -14.26
N ASN A 25 -14.30 6.84 -13.94
CA ASN A 25 -15.62 6.26 -14.24
C ASN A 25 -16.34 5.64 -13.02
N GLY A 26 -15.69 5.54 -11.86
CA GLY A 26 -16.25 4.94 -10.64
C GLY A 26 -16.31 3.41 -10.64
N SER A 27 -15.77 2.72 -11.65
CA SER A 27 -15.77 1.26 -11.75
C SER A 27 -14.58 0.63 -11.01
N ASP A 28 -14.48 -0.70 -11.09
CA ASP A 28 -13.33 -1.48 -10.61
C ASP A 28 -12.99 -1.16 -9.14
N VAL A 29 -13.97 -1.49 -8.30
CA VAL A 29 -13.91 -1.28 -6.85
C VAL A 29 -13.17 -2.45 -6.21
N ALA A 30 -11.96 -2.19 -5.74
CA ALA A 30 -11.24 -3.10 -4.86
C ALA A 30 -11.46 -2.68 -3.41
N TYR A 31 -11.55 -3.65 -2.51
CA TYR A 31 -11.59 -3.38 -1.08
C TYR A 31 -10.69 -4.34 -0.33
N TYR A 32 -10.29 -3.94 0.87
CA TYR A 32 -9.52 -4.77 1.78
C TYR A 32 -10.05 -4.64 3.20
N ASP A 33 -10.28 -5.79 3.84
CA ASP A 33 -10.87 -5.97 5.16
C ASP A 33 -10.01 -6.83 6.10
N GLY A 34 -8.74 -7.05 5.76
CA GLY A 34 -7.82 -7.88 6.56
C GLY A 34 -7.28 -7.20 7.83
N LEU A 35 -7.62 -5.93 8.09
CA LEU A 35 -7.22 -5.20 9.28
C LEU A 35 -8.30 -5.26 10.36
N SER A 36 -7.87 -5.41 11.62
CA SER A 36 -8.76 -5.29 12.80
C SER A 36 -8.70 -3.90 13.43
N GLU A 37 -7.59 -3.17 13.22
CA GLU A 37 -7.34 -1.85 13.79
C GLU A 37 -7.64 -0.74 12.78
N THR A 38 -7.93 0.46 13.28
CA THR A 38 -8.23 1.63 12.43
C THR A 38 -7.03 2.03 11.57
N ILE A 39 -7.27 2.27 10.29
CA ILE A 39 -6.29 2.81 9.34
C ILE A 39 -6.09 4.29 9.63
N LEU A 40 -4.84 4.67 9.91
CA LEU A 40 -4.46 6.04 10.25
C LEU A 40 -3.81 6.77 9.07
N SER A 41 -2.98 6.08 8.29
CA SER A 41 -2.41 6.64 7.07
C SER A 41 -2.27 5.58 5.98
N VAL A 42 -2.27 6.05 4.73
CA VAL A 42 -2.21 5.24 3.52
C VAL A 42 -1.16 5.83 2.60
N GLY A 43 -0.28 4.99 2.06
CA GLY A 43 0.76 5.39 1.11
C GLY A 43 0.81 4.45 -0.09
N LEU A 44 1.15 4.98 -1.26
CA LEU A 44 1.43 4.20 -2.46
C LEU A 44 2.92 4.32 -2.79
N VAL A 45 3.59 3.18 -2.97
CA VAL A 45 5.02 3.13 -3.24
C VAL A 45 5.34 2.14 -4.35
N LYS A 46 6.35 2.42 -5.18
CA LYS A 46 6.90 1.44 -6.11
C LYS A 46 7.82 0.47 -5.36
N PRO A 47 7.71 -0.85 -5.58
CA PRO A 47 8.62 -1.80 -4.97
C PRO A 47 10.06 -1.61 -5.46
N ARG A 48 11.03 -1.97 -4.61
CA ARG A 48 12.44 -2.08 -5.00
C ARG A 48 12.59 -3.18 -6.05
N GLU A 49 13.37 -2.90 -7.08
CA GLU A 49 13.65 -3.84 -8.16
C GLU A 49 14.29 -5.13 -7.61
N GLY A 50 13.85 -6.27 -8.15
CA GLY A 50 14.38 -7.58 -7.77
C GLY A 50 13.87 -8.15 -6.44
N VAL A 51 13.08 -7.41 -5.65
CA VAL A 51 12.55 -7.93 -4.38
C VAL A 51 11.25 -8.72 -4.56
N PHE A 52 10.36 -8.28 -5.45
CA PHE A 52 9.07 -8.91 -5.68
C PHE A 52 8.94 -9.49 -7.08
N LYS A 53 7.96 -10.38 -7.24
CA LYS A 53 7.60 -10.92 -8.56
C LYS A 53 7.13 -9.79 -9.49
N PRO A 54 7.40 -9.86 -10.81
CA PRO A 54 7.12 -8.76 -11.75
C PRO A 54 5.66 -8.32 -11.89
N HIS A 55 4.71 -9.13 -11.41
CA HIS A 55 3.28 -8.79 -11.41
C HIS A 55 2.88 -7.85 -10.28
N ILE A 56 3.68 -7.74 -9.20
CA ILE A 56 3.49 -6.75 -8.14
C ILE A 56 4.09 -5.43 -8.64
N LYS A 57 3.23 -4.53 -9.10
CA LYS A 57 3.65 -3.25 -9.70
C LYS A 57 3.80 -2.14 -8.67
N TYR A 58 2.97 -2.17 -7.64
CA TYR A 58 2.96 -1.18 -6.56
C TYR A 58 2.74 -1.87 -5.22
N LEU A 59 3.09 -1.17 -4.15
CA LEU A 59 2.83 -1.53 -2.77
C LEU A 59 1.88 -0.51 -2.16
N LEU A 60 0.82 -1.01 -1.54
CA LEU A 60 -0.07 -0.21 -0.70
C LEU A 60 0.40 -0.35 0.74
N ILE A 61 0.79 0.77 1.34
CA ILE A 61 1.23 0.85 2.72
C ILE A 61 0.07 1.33 3.57
N LEU A 62 -0.33 0.56 4.56
CA LEU A 62 -1.35 0.92 5.53
C LEU A 62 -0.71 1.00 6.91
N THR A 63 -1.05 2.02 7.69
CA THR A 63 -0.59 2.13 9.09
C THR A 63 -1.78 2.15 10.03
N THR A 64 -1.61 1.52 11.18
CA THR A 64 -2.54 1.57 12.30
C THR A 64 -1.85 2.18 13.52
N ALA A 65 -2.48 2.11 14.68
CA ALA A 65 -1.86 2.59 15.93
C ALA A 65 -0.64 1.77 16.37
N VAL A 66 -0.52 0.52 15.91
CA VAL A 66 0.46 -0.46 16.44
C VAL A 66 1.29 -1.14 15.35
N GLU A 67 0.93 -1.01 14.08
CA GLU A 67 1.61 -1.72 12.99
C GLU A 67 1.53 -1.03 11.63
N ILE A 68 2.43 -1.45 10.75
CA ILE A 68 2.52 -1.12 9.34
C ILE A 68 2.25 -2.40 8.55
N LEU A 69 1.39 -2.31 7.55
CA LEU A 69 1.00 -3.40 6.66
C LEU A 69 1.39 -3.06 5.22
N LEU A 70 2.07 -3.99 4.55
CA LEU A 70 2.46 -3.88 3.15
C LEU A 70 1.62 -4.84 2.30
N LEU A 71 0.75 -4.30 1.45
CA LEU A 71 -0.04 -5.08 0.50
C LEU A 71 0.51 -4.93 -0.92
N GLY A 72 0.52 -6.03 -1.67
CA GLY A 72 0.85 -6.00 -3.08
C GLY A 72 -0.33 -5.50 -3.91
N ILE A 73 -0.05 -4.63 -4.88
CA ILE A 73 -1.01 -4.26 -5.93
C ILE A 73 -0.58 -4.91 -7.23
N THR A 74 -1.54 -5.59 -7.86
CA THR A 74 -1.40 -6.21 -9.18
C THR A 74 -2.50 -5.68 -10.10
N PHE A 75 -2.27 -5.76 -11.41
CA PHE A 75 -3.29 -5.43 -12.41
C PHE A 75 -3.60 -6.68 -13.20
N SER A 76 -4.88 -6.94 -13.46
CA SER A 76 -5.26 -7.97 -14.41
C SER A 76 -4.81 -7.55 -15.81
N THR A 77 -4.39 -8.50 -16.62
CA THR A 77 -4.02 -8.25 -18.01
C THR A 77 -5.26 -8.41 -18.88
N CYS A 78 -5.70 -7.35 -19.54
CA CYS A 78 -6.73 -7.44 -20.58
C CYS A 78 -6.18 -8.12 -21.84
N GLU A 79 -7.06 -8.68 -22.68
CA GLU A 79 -6.68 -9.37 -23.94
C GLU A 79 -5.88 -8.46 -24.89
N ASP A 80 -6.09 -7.14 -24.79
CA ASP A 80 -5.39 -6.11 -25.58
C ASP A 80 -4.01 -5.72 -25.02
N GLY A 81 -3.57 -6.32 -23.92
CA GLY A 81 -2.28 -6.06 -23.27
C GLY A 81 -2.21 -4.78 -22.42
N SER A 82 -3.33 -4.06 -22.27
CA SER A 82 -3.46 -2.94 -21.34
C SER A 82 -3.61 -3.41 -19.89
N GLU A 83 -3.20 -2.57 -18.93
CA GLU A 83 -3.47 -2.78 -17.51
C GLU A 83 -4.99 -2.71 -17.27
N GLY A 84 -5.54 -3.79 -16.72
CA GLY A 84 -6.95 -3.96 -16.45
C GLY A 84 -7.33 -3.60 -15.03
N GLU A 85 -8.12 -4.47 -14.41
CA GLU A 85 -8.67 -4.29 -13.08
C GLU A 85 -7.59 -4.34 -11.99
N LEU A 86 -7.73 -3.49 -10.97
CA LEU A 86 -6.82 -3.47 -9.83
C LEU A 86 -7.15 -4.60 -8.86
N LEU A 87 -6.16 -5.43 -8.56
CA LEU A 87 -6.27 -6.53 -7.63
C LEU A 87 -5.30 -6.34 -6.47
N LEU A 88 -5.85 -6.28 -5.26
CA LEU A 88 -5.07 -6.31 -4.02
C LEU A 88 -4.72 -7.74 -3.66
N VAL A 89 -3.46 -7.99 -3.30
CA VAL A 89 -3.05 -9.28 -2.75
C VAL A 89 -3.67 -9.43 -1.36
N PRO A 90 -4.47 -10.49 -1.09
CA PRO A 90 -5.19 -10.63 0.18
C PRO A 90 -4.25 -10.80 1.38
N ASP A 91 -3.16 -11.53 1.18
CA ASP A 91 -2.19 -11.78 2.23
C ASP A 91 -1.17 -10.63 2.29
N PRO A 92 -1.00 -9.99 3.45
CA PRO A 92 0.05 -9.01 3.65
C PRO A 92 1.41 -9.60 3.35
N ILE A 93 2.16 -8.91 2.52
CA ILE A 93 3.52 -9.30 2.17
C ILE A 93 4.43 -9.13 3.40
N PHE A 94 4.27 -8.00 4.10
CA PHE A 94 4.99 -7.73 5.34
C PHE A 94 4.07 -7.06 6.35
N ARG A 95 4.35 -7.34 7.62
CA ARG A 95 3.70 -6.76 8.79
C ARG A 95 4.77 -6.39 9.81
N VAL A 96 4.82 -5.13 10.20
CA VAL A 96 5.87 -4.58 11.09
C VAL A 96 5.20 -3.85 12.24
N THR A 97 5.57 -4.17 13.47
CA THR A 97 5.06 -3.46 14.65
C THR A 97 5.71 -2.08 14.76
N THR A 98 4.95 -1.09 15.22
CA THR A 98 5.43 0.29 15.41
C THR A 98 5.70 0.63 16.87
N ASP A 99 5.68 -0.34 17.78
CA ASP A 99 5.87 -0.14 19.22
C ASP A 99 4.99 0.99 19.81
N ASN A 100 3.75 1.10 19.32
CA ASN A 100 2.75 2.14 19.64
C ASN A 100 3.08 3.55 19.12
N ILE A 101 4.04 3.69 18.23
CA ILE A 101 4.32 4.94 17.52
C ILE A 101 3.36 5.04 16.34
N VAL A 102 2.49 6.05 16.38
CA VAL A 102 1.57 6.32 15.28
C VAL A 102 2.33 6.93 14.11
N MET A 103 2.25 6.28 12.95
CA MET A 103 2.83 6.77 11.71
C MET A 103 1.82 7.64 10.97
N ASN A 104 2.15 8.91 10.77
CA ASN A 104 1.26 9.92 10.20
C ASN A 104 1.48 10.17 8.70
N VAL A 105 2.73 10.00 8.26
CA VAL A 105 3.15 10.31 6.89
C VAL A 105 3.92 9.12 6.36
N ILE A 106 3.66 8.75 5.10
CA ILE A 106 4.35 7.69 4.39
C ILE A 106 4.80 8.27 3.05
N MET A 107 6.07 8.09 2.70
CA MET A 107 6.60 8.50 1.39
C MET A 107 7.54 7.44 0.83
N GLY A 108 7.31 7.10 -0.45
CA GLY A 108 8.20 6.26 -1.23
C GLY A 108 9.29 7.08 -1.92
N SER A 109 10.47 6.49 -2.09
CA SER A 109 11.49 6.99 -3.02
C SER A 109 11.36 6.30 -4.39
N VAL A 110 12.05 6.87 -5.39
CA VAL A 110 12.11 6.29 -6.75
C VAL A 110 12.77 4.90 -6.78
N ASP A 111 13.70 4.63 -5.85
CA ASP A 111 14.41 3.35 -5.73
C ASP A 111 13.68 2.32 -4.84
N GLY A 112 12.43 2.63 -4.48
CA GLY A 112 11.55 1.77 -3.69
C GLY A 112 11.77 1.78 -2.18
N ARG A 113 12.61 2.66 -1.63
CA ARG A 113 12.69 2.86 -0.16
C ARG A 113 11.40 3.47 0.38
N ILE A 114 10.98 3.07 1.58
CA ILE A 114 9.75 3.53 2.23
C ILE A 114 10.14 4.27 3.51
N PHE A 115 9.76 5.54 3.60
CA PHE A 115 9.97 6.39 4.77
C PHE A 115 8.66 6.69 5.47
N LEU A 116 8.69 6.73 6.81
CA LEU A 116 7.55 7.07 7.64
C LEU A 116 7.89 8.18 8.63
N GLY A 117 6.96 9.12 8.81
CA GLY A 117 7.03 10.13 9.84
C GLY A 117 6.16 9.74 11.03
N GLY A 118 6.79 9.49 12.18
CA GLY A 118 6.09 9.19 13.42
C GLY A 118 5.51 10.43 14.09
N LYS A 119 4.49 10.24 14.92
CA LYS A 119 3.89 11.30 15.75
C LYS A 119 4.86 11.84 16.82
N ASP A 120 5.89 11.08 17.14
CA ASP A 120 7.02 11.45 18.00
C ASP A 120 7.99 12.45 17.33
N GLY A 121 7.82 12.75 16.05
CA GLY A 121 8.69 13.65 15.29
C GLY A 121 9.92 12.96 14.69
N CYS A 122 10.02 11.64 14.80
CA CYS A 122 11.12 10.86 14.24
C CYS A 122 10.83 10.41 12.80
N LEU A 123 11.92 10.21 12.04
CA LEU A 123 11.89 9.62 10.71
C LEU A 123 12.29 8.15 10.80
N TYR A 124 11.46 7.29 10.22
CA TYR A 124 11.64 5.85 10.17
C TYR A 124 11.78 5.38 8.72
N GLU A 125 12.50 4.26 8.52
CA GLU A 125 12.61 3.58 7.23
C GLU A 125 12.20 2.11 7.38
N VAL A 126 11.32 1.63 6.51
CA VAL A 126 10.99 0.20 6.42
C VAL A 126 11.93 -0.46 5.42
N ILE A 127 12.72 -1.41 5.91
CA ILE A 127 13.60 -2.24 5.09
C ILE A 127 12.89 -3.56 4.82
N TYR A 128 12.79 -3.92 3.55
CA TYR A 128 12.18 -5.16 3.09
C TYR A 128 13.07 -5.82 2.03
N GLN A 129 13.11 -7.15 2.02
CA GLN A 129 13.97 -7.96 1.15
C GLN A 129 13.30 -9.31 0.82
N ALA A 130 13.75 -9.97 -0.25
CA ALA A 130 13.10 -11.16 -0.80
C ALA A 130 13.39 -12.46 -0.03
N GLU A 131 14.49 -12.50 0.73
CA GLU A 131 14.90 -13.68 1.49
C GLU A 131 14.96 -13.35 2.99
N ASP A 132 14.46 -14.27 3.81
CA ASP A 132 14.80 -14.34 5.23
C ASP A 132 16.30 -14.67 5.30
N GLY A 133 17.11 -13.66 5.61
CA GLY A 133 18.53 -13.84 5.92
C GLY A 133 18.72 -14.46 7.29
#